data_AF-A0A9E0LJX4-F1
#
_entry.id   AF-A0A9E0LJX4-F1
#
_cell.length_a   1.000
_cell.length_b   1.000
_cell.length_c   1.000
_cell.angle_alpha   90.00
_cell.angle_beta   90.00
_cell.angle_gamma   90.00
#
_symmetry.space_group_name_H-M   'P 1'
#
loop_
_entity.id
_entity.type
_entity.pdbx_description
1 polymer ?
#
loop_
_entity_poly.entity_id
_entity_poly.type
_entity_poly.pdbx_seq_one_letter_code
_entity_poly.pdbx_strand_id
1 'polypeptide(L)'
;MPLRRIKIEDLTEAPEIRKRTPLSAEFPEIAAMWHKTKNRNFKADQFSVGSNIEVWFKCPEGNEHVFQKAISSMVLARRKGAKGCPACKGDLVTKDNSLARRFPKLGKEYLEKKNGLALANVSYGSSRRVWWHCSKCDHEWQTAISNRTQLGSSCPNCRKSPLLNLSKISRYIKFFDRKANKGIDPEKLPSRKPVWWKCSRGPDHQWRQVFKEKAGEFCPFCRGSRPSITNNLTLMPALVKEFHPSKNMKMKPKDISMRSFKTVWWKCPKGPDHEWEGRIYERTYEGAGCPFCRNHRLSVTNSLAKLAPDIAKEWHPTKNGKVTAKDIVAFTTRPGWFLCPNGHDYEKPVHLRIRFGLGCPECKESGIKRVKTKTLKTSKLAQHKEKKVAKAKKK
;
A
#
# COMPACT_ATOMS: atom_id res chain seq x y z
N MET A 1 10.54 -3.23 -20.86
CA MET A 1 9.34 -3.54 -21.68
C MET A 1 9.07 -5.02 -21.61
N PRO A 2 7.81 -5.49 -21.45
CA PRO A 2 7.53 -6.92 -21.53
C PRO A 2 7.85 -7.40 -22.95
N LEU A 3 8.63 -8.48 -23.07
CA LEU A 3 8.96 -9.09 -24.36
C LEU A 3 7.66 -9.49 -25.07
N ARG A 4 7.47 -9.03 -26.30
CA ARG A 4 6.31 -9.37 -27.13
C ARG A 4 6.28 -10.89 -27.33
N ARG A 5 5.12 -11.51 -27.06
CA ARG A 5 4.91 -12.93 -27.36
C ARG A 5 4.75 -13.10 -28.87
N ILE A 6 5.36 -14.15 -29.40
CA ILE A 6 5.30 -14.51 -30.82
C ILE A 6 4.43 -15.76 -30.92
N LYS A 7 3.47 -15.81 -31.83
CA LYS A 7 2.67 -17.01 -32.03
C LYS A 7 3.41 -17.98 -32.95
N ILE A 8 3.27 -19.29 -32.73
CA ILE A 8 3.90 -20.29 -33.60
C ILE A 8 3.43 -20.16 -35.06
N GLU A 9 2.22 -19.64 -35.27
CA GLU A 9 1.68 -19.36 -36.59
C GLU A 9 2.42 -18.23 -37.34
N ASP A 10 3.17 -17.39 -36.64
CA ASP A 10 3.92 -16.28 -37.24
C ASP A 10 5.35 -16.70 -37.64
N LEU A 11 5.75 -17.95 -37.34
CA LEU A 11 7.07 -18.46 -37.66
C LEU A 11 7.12 -19.04 -39.08
N THR A 12 8.11 -18.58 -39.84
CA THR A 12 8.51 -19.15 -41.15
C THR A 12 9.59 -20.22 -41.01
N GLU A 13 10.45 -20.10 -40.00
CA GLU A 13 11.55 -21.02 -39.71
C GLU A 13 11.72 -21.26 -38.20
N ALA A 14 12.48 -22.31 -37.86
CA ALA A 14 12.74 -22.65 -36.47
C ALA A 14 13.74 -21.65 -35.86
N PRO A 15 13.51 -21.16 -34.64
CA PRO A 15 14.42 -20.21 -34.00
C PRO A 15 15.77 -20.87 -33.69
N GLU A 16 16.88 -20.20 -34.00
CA GLU A 16 18.19 -20.72 -33.64
C GLU A 16 18.39 -20.79 -32.12
N ILE A 17 18.80 -21.97 -31.63
CA ILE A 17 19.08 -22.21 -30.22
C ILE A 17 20.51 -21.74 -29.89
N ARG A 18 20.75 -20.42 -29.86
CA ARG A 18 22.06 -19.89 -29.44
C ARG A 18 22.15 -19.84 -27.91
N LYS A 19 23.04 -20.65 -27.31
CA LYS A 19 23.40 -20.67 -25.86
C LYS A 19 22.28 -21.09 -24.88
N ARG A 20 21.21 -21.77 -25.32
CA ARG A 20 20.10 -22.20 -24.45
C ARG A 20 19.85 -23.71 -24.55
N THR A 21 19.35 -24.32 -23.49
CA THR A 21 18.99 -25.75 -23.48
C THR A 21 17.69 -25.99 -24.27
N PRO A 22 17.65 -27.00 -25.17
CA PRO A 22 16.41 -27.45 -25.81
C PRO A 22 15.34 -27.86 -24.80
N LEU A 23 14.07 -27.60 -25.12
CA LEU A 23 12.92 -27.91 -24.25
C LEU A 23 12.83 -29.40 -23.93
N SER A 24 13.03 -30.26 -24.94
CA SER A 24 13.00 -31.71 -24.80
C SER A 24 14.10 -32.28 -23.91
N ALA A 25 15.25 -31.60 -23.81
CA ALA A 25 16.38 -32.04 -23.02
C ALA A 25 16.19 -31.74 -21.51
N GLU A 26 15.67 -30.55 -21.16
CA GLU A 26 15.51 -30.14 -19.76
C GLU A 26 14.11 -30.44 -19.19
N PHE A 27 13.06 -30.39 -20.02
CA PHE A 27 11.67 -30.65 -19.62
C PHE A 27 10.96 -31.60 -20.61
N PRO A 28 11.38 -32.87 -20.69
CA PRO A 28 10.80 -33.86 -21.60
C PRO A 28 9.29 -34.05 -21.41
N GLU A 29 8.77 -33.84 -20.20
CA GLU A 29 7.34 -33.92 -19.92
C GLU A 29 6.53 -32.75 -20.52
N ILE A 30 7.15 -31.56 -20.64
CA ILE A 30 6.51 -30.42 -21.33
C ILE A 30 6.59 -30.65 -22.85
N ALA A 31 7.72 -31.17 -23.35
CA ALA A 31 7.86 -31.56 -24.75
C ALA A 31 6.87 -32.66 -25.15
N ALA A 32 6.58 -33.62 -24.26
CA ALA A 32 5.59 -34.67 -24.48
C ALA A 32 4.16 -34.12 -24.64
N MET A 33 3.87 -32.93 -24.10
CA MET A 33 2.59 -32.25 -24.29
C MET A 33 2.48 -31.52 -25.64
N TRP A 34 3.50 -31.57 -26.51
CA TRP A 34 3.49 -30.88 -27.80
C TRP A 34 2.34 -31.36 -28.70
N HIS A 35 1.56 -30.42 -29.25
CA HIS A 35 0.47 -30.78 -30.13
C HIS A 35 0.99 -31.10 -31.55
N LYS A 36 0.88 -32.37 -31.97
CA LYS A 36 1.47 -32.89 -33.21
C LYS A 36 1.07 -32.16 -34.49
N THR A 37 -0.20 -31.76 -34.64
CA THR A 37 -0.69 -31.15 -35.90
C THR A 37 -0.89 -29.64 -35.85
N LYS A 38 -1.19 -29.06 -34.68
CA LYS A 38 -1.43 -27.61 -34.55
C LYS A 38 -0.15 -26.77 -34.52
N ASN A 39 1.00 -27.39 -34.25
CA ASN A 39 2.30 -26.72 -34.29
C ASN A 39 2.97 -26.79 -35.68
N ARG A 40 2.19 -27.02 -36.74
CA ARG A 40 2.69 -27.20 -38.11
C ARG A 40 3.74 -28.34 -38.14
N ASN A 41 4.85 -28.14 -38.84
CA ASN A 41 5.94 -29.10 -38.94
C ASN A 41 7.02 -28.90 -37.85
N PHE A 42 6.81 -27.96 -36.93
CA PHE A 42 7.77 -27.68 -35.87
C PHE A 42 7.75 -28.75 -34.77
N LYS A 43 8.94 -29.12 -34.30
CA LYS A 43 9.17 -30.11 -33.24
C LYS A 43 9.62 -29.42 -31.95
N ALA A 44 9.30 -30.03 -30.81
CA ALA A 44 9.57 -29.44 -29.50
C ALA A 44 11.06 -29.23 -29.20
N ASP A 45 11.94 -30.07 -29.75
CA ASP A 45 13.40 -30.01 -29.62
C ASP A 45 14.03 -28.79 -30.31
N GLN A 46 13.33 -28.18 -31.26
CA GLN A 46 13.75 -26.97 -31.96
C GLN A 46 13.58 -25.68 -31.14
N PHE A 47 13.02 -25.77 -29.92
CA PHE A 47 12.74 -24.59 -29.08
C PHE A 47 13.45 -24.69 -27.74
N SER A 48 13.93 -23.55 -27.24
CA SER A 48 14.55 -23.46 -25.91
C SER A 48 13.55 -23.30 -24.77
N VAL A 49 13.93 -23.74 -23.57
CA VAL A 49 13.12 -23.61 -22.32
C VAL A 49 12.69 -22.18 -21.98
N GLY A 50 13.48 -21.19 -22.41
CA GLY A 50 13.21 -19.76 -22.17
C GLY A 50 12.44 -19.06 -23.30
N SER A 51 11.89 -19.82 -24.26
CA SER A 51 11.20 -19.25 -25.42
C SER A 51 9.87 -18.60 -25.04
N ASN A 52 9.64 -17.37 -25.51
CA ASN A 52 8.36 -16.67 -25.35
C ASN A 52 7.38 -16.94 -26.51
N ILE A 53 7.70 -17.94 -27.35
CA ILE A 53 6.84 -18.38 -28.45
C ILE A 53 5.65 -19.15 -27.89
N GLU A 54 4.46 -18.78 -28.30
CA GLU A 54 3.21 -19.44 -27.94
C GLU A 54 2.91 -20.60 -28.89
N VAL A 55 2.98 -21.81 -28.33
CA VAL A 55 2.79 -23.07 -29.05
C VAL A 55 1.57 -23.80 -28.52
N TRP A 56 1.02 -24.71 -29.32
CA TRP A 56 -0.09 -25.55 -28.93
C TRP A 56 0.38 -26.75 -28.12
N PHE A 57 -0.27 -26.99 -26.99
CA PHE A 57 -0.11 -28.16 -26.15
C PHE A 57 -1.39 -28.98 -26.13
N LYS A 58 -1.25 -30.31 -25.98
CA LYS A 58 -2.30 -31.26 -25.63
C LYS A 58 -1.93 -31.92 -24.32
N CYS A 59 -2.75 -31.74 -23.29
CA CYS A 59 -2.52 -32.37 -21.99
C CYS A 59 -2.89 -33.87 -22.04
N PRO A 60 -2.07 -34.76 -21.46
CA PRO A 60 -2.39 -36.19 -21.42
C PRO A 60 -3.53 -36.55 -20.44
N GLU A 61 -3.86 -35.65 -19.52
CA GLU A 61 -4.83 -35.89 -18.44
C GLU A 61 -6.30 -35.72 -18.87
N GLY A 62 -6.55 -35.15 -20.05
CA GLY A 62 -7.90 -34.86 -20.54
C GLY A 62 -7.96 -34.91 -22.05
N ASN A 63 -8.99 -35.58 -22.58
CA ASN A 63 -9.10 -35.87 -24.01
C ASN A 63 -9.20 -34.61 -24.88
N GLU A 64 -9.75 -33.52 -24.32
CA GLU A 64 -10.01 -32.25 -25.03
C GLU A 64 -9.14 -31.08 -24.53
N HIS A 65 -8.13 -31.35 -23.69
CA HIS A 65 -7.29 -30.31 -23.10
C HIS A 65 -6.24 -29.80 -24.11
N VAL A 66 -6.69 -29.04 -25.11
CA VAL A 66 -5.85 -28.40 -26.13
C VAL A 66 -5.78 -26.89 -25.89
N PHE A 67 -4.59 -26.34 -25.76
CA PHE A 67 -4.40 -24.93 -25.42
C PHE A 67 -3.11 -24.35 -25.98
N GLN A 68 -3.12 -23.04 -26.27
CA GLN A 68 -1.94 -22.30 -26.73
C GLN A 68 -1.30 -21.54 -25.56
N LYS A 69 0.03 -21.63 -25.40
CA LYS A 69 0.75 -20.94 -24.32
C LYS A 69 2.24 -20.80 -24.63
N ALA A 70 2.88 -19.78 -24.04
CA ALA A 70 4.33 -19.62 -24.16
C ALA A 70 5.10 -20.76 -23.47
N ILE A 71 6.15 -21.26 -24.12
CA ILE A 71 7.04 -22.31 -23.58
C ILE A 71 7.61 -21.89 -22.21
N SER A 72 8.13 -20.67 -22.12
CA SER A 72 8.67 -20.09 -20.87
C SER A 72 7.64 -20.08 -19.73
N SER A 73 6.36 -19.91 -20.06
CA SER A 73 5.26 -19.94 -19.07
C SER A 73 4.92 -21.35 -18.62
N MET A 74 5.04 -22.35 -19.49
CA MET A 74 4.90 -23.76 -19.12
C MET A 74 6.05 -24.22 -18.23
N VAL A 75 7.28 -23.88 -18.60
CA VAL A 75 8.49 -24.15 -17.80
C VAL A 75 8.40 -23.50 -16.42
N LEU A 76 8.00 -22.23 -16.35
CA LEU A 76 7.81 -21.54 -15.05
C LEU A 76 6.74 -22.21 -14.20
N ALA A 77 5.64 -22.68 -14.80
CA ALA A 77 4.61 -23.41 -14.07
C ALA A 77 5.16 -24.72 -13.51
N ARG A 78 5.97 -25.44 -14.30
CA ARG A 78 6.54 -26.73 -13.91
C ARG A 78 7.58 -26.62 -12.80
N ARG A 79 8.45 -25.61 -12.87
CA ARG A 79 9.39 -25.25 -11.79
C ARG A 79 8.69 -24.93 -10.46
N LYS A 80 7.42 -24.51 -10.49
CA LYS A 80 6.57 -24.29 -9.31
C LYS A 80 5.73 -25.51 -8.91
N GLY A 81 6.00 -26.69 -9.48
CA GLY A 81 5.28 -27.93 -9.22
C GLY A 81 3.91 -28.04 -9.91
N ALA A 82 3.52 -27.11 -10.77
CA ALA A 82 2.23 -27.15 -11.47
C ALA A 82 2.34 -27.89 -12.82
N LYS A 83 1.25 -28.56 -13.25
CA LYS A 83 1.15 -29.21 -14.57
C LYS A 83 1.06 -28.21 -15.75
N GLY A 84 0.84 -26.92 -15.49
CA GLY A 84 0.79 -25.87 -16.51
C GLY A 84 -0.47 -25.81 -17.38
N CYS A 85 -1.24 -26.90 -17.48
CA CYS A 85 -2.49 -27.01 -18.22
C CYS A 85 -3.61 -26.11 -17.63
N PRO A 86 -4.17 -25.16 -18.41
CA PRO A 86 -5.23 -24.27 -17.94
C PRO A 86 -6.56 -24.99 -17.73
N ALA A 87 -6.84 -26.07 -18.47
CA ALA A 87 -8.07 -26.85 -18.29
C ALA A 87 -8.07 -27.63 -16.96
N CYS A 88 -6.94 -28.29 -16.62
CA CYS A 88 -6.78 -28.93 -15.31
C CYS A 88 -6.86 -27.92 -14.15
N LYS A 89 -6.34 -26.70 -14.36
CA LYS A 89 -6.43 -25.61 -13.37
C LYS A 89 -7.85 -25.01 -13.27
N GLY A 90 -8.68 -25.18 -14.29
CA GLY A 90 -10.02 -24.59 -14.37
C GLY A 90 -10.07 -23.20 -15.00
N ASP A 91 -8.98 -22.71 -15.59
CA ASP A 91 -8.93 -21.44 -16.33
C ASP A 91 -9.48 -21.59 -17.76
N LEU A 92 -9.42 -22.80 -18.34
CA LEU A 92 -10.00 -23.15 -19.63
C LEU A 92 -11.15 -24.14 -19.43
N VAL A 93 -12.28 -23.92 -20.10
CA VAL A 93 -13.44 -24.83 -20.04
C VAL A 93 -13.39 -25.82 -21.19
N THR A 94 -13.56 -27.10 -20.88
CA THR A 94 -13.61 -28.24 -21.80
C THR A 94 -14.82 -29.11 -21.42
N LYS A 95 -15.30 -29.99 -22.30
CA LYS A 95 -16.53 -30.75 -22.00
C LYS A 95 -16.37 -31.64 -20.76
N ASP A 96 -15.17 -32.20 -20.56
CA ASP A 96 -14.80 -33.10 -19.46
C ASP A 96 -14.52 -32.38 -18.12
N ASN A 97 -14.34 -31.06 -18.13
CA ASN A 97 -14.15 -30.25 -16.92
C ASN A 97 -15.30 -29.26 -16.62
N SER A 98 -16.32 -29.21 -17.48
CA SER A 98 -17.47 -28.32 -17.27
C SER A 98 -18.21 -28.67 -15.97
N LEU A 99 -18.74 -27.64 -15.30
CA LEU A 99 -19.50 -27.79 -14.06
C LEU A 99 -20.77 -28.60 -14.29
N ALA A 100 -21.45 -28.37 -15.42
CA ALA A 100 -22.62 -29.15 -15.85
C ALA A 100 -22.32 -30.66 -15.91
N ARG A 101 -21.20 -31.06 -16.53
CA ARG A 101 -20.80 -32.47 -16.69
C ARG A 101 -20.38 -33.10 -15.38
N ARG A 102 -19.54 -32.42 -14.60
CA ARG A 102 -18.85 -33.01 -13.44
C ARG A 102 -19.66 -32.94 -12.15
N PHE A 103 -20.54 -31.93 -12.01
CA PHE A 103 -21.31 -31.72 -10.79
C PHE A 103 -22.80 -31.41 -11.09
N PRO A 104 -23.54 -32.32 -11.76
CA PRO A 104 -24.92 -32.07 -12.18
C PRO A 104 -25.87 -31.79 -11.01
N LYS A 105 -25.66 -32.44 -9.85
CA LYS A 105 -26.45 -32.19 -8.63
C LYS A 105 -26.21 -30.78 -8.07
N LEU A 106 -24.95 -30.35 -8.04
CA LEU A 106 -24.56 -29.01 -7.57
C LEU A 106 -24.99 -27.92 -8.55
N GLY A 107 -25.05 -28.24 -9.85
CA GLY A 107 -25.54 -27.35 -10.90
C GLY A 107 -26.97 -26.86 -10.65
N LYS A 108 -27.81 -27.65 -9.97
CA LYS A 108 -29.15 -27.18 -9.56
C LYS A 108 -29.09 -25.96 -8.65
N GLU A 109 -28.05 -25.84 -7.82
CA GLU A 109 -27.83 -24.69 -6.94
C GLU A 109 -27.26 -23.45 -7.68
N TYR A 110 -26.97 -23.52 -8.99
CA TYR A 110 -26.34 -22.43 -9.74
C TYR A 110 -27.38 -21.53 -10.42
N LEU A 111 -27.24 -20.21 -10.25
CA LEU A 111 -28.21 -19.23 -10.76
C LEU A 111 -27.79 -18.65 -12.11
N GLU A 112 -28.05 -19.37 -13.21
CA GLU A 112 -27.60 -18.96 -14.56
C GLU A 112 -28.02 -17.55 -14.96
N LYS A 113 -29.28 -17.17 -14.72
CA LYS A 113 -29.81 -15.83 -15.02
C LYS A 113 -29.03 -14.72 -14.29
N LYS A 114 -28.69 -14.93 -13.01
CA LYS A 114 -27.91 -13.94 -12.23
C LYS A 114 -26.42 -13.94 -12.58
N ASN A 115 -25.91 -15.07 -13.03
CA ASN A 115 -24.51 -15.22 -13.41
C ASN A 115 -24.23 -14.75 -14.85
N GLY A 116 -25.26 -14.69 -15.69
CA GLY A 116 -25.12 -14.38 -17.12
C GLY A 116 -24.26 -15.39 -17.88
N LEU A 117 -24.15 -16.62 -17.37
CA LEU A 117 -23.25 -17.63 -17.91
C LEU A 117 -23.78 -19.04 -17.63
N ALA A 118 -23.94 -19.84 -18.68
CA ALA A 118 -24.43 -21.21 -18.60
C ALA A 118 -23.45 -22.15 -17.87
N LEU A 119 -23.98 -23.16 -17.19
CA LEU A 119 -23.23 -24.18 -16.46
C LEU A 119 -22.23 -24.96 -17.32
N ALA A 120 -22.53 -25.15 -18.60
CA ALA A 120 -21.65 -25.81 -19.56
C ALA A 120 -20.39 -24.96 -19.87
N ASN A 121 -20.46 -23.65 -19.67
CA ASN A 121 -19.41 -22.68 -20.03
C ASN A 121 -18.58 -22.24 -18.82
N VAL A 122 -18.59 -23.02 -17.74
CA VAL A 122 -17.73 -22.83 -16.57
C VAL A 122 -17.09 -24.15 -16.18
N SER A 123 -15.82 -24.11 -15.76
CA SER A 123 -15.12 -25.29 -15.25
C SER A 123 -15.40 -25.48 -13.75
N TYR A 124 -15.37 -26.73 -13.28
CA TYR A 124 -15.51 -27.01 -11.84
C TYR A 124 -14.36 -26.43 -10.99
N GLY A 125 -13.18 -26.19 -11.58
CA GLY A 125 -12.01 -25.65 -10.89
C GLY A 125 -11.93 -24.11 -10.89
N SER A 126 -12.89 -23.42 -11.51
CA SER A 126 -12.82 -21.98 -11.69
C SER A 126 -12.85 -21.20 -10.36
N SER A 127 -11.97 -20.21 -10.23
CA SER A 127 -11.99 -19.25 -9.12
C SER A 127 -13.08 -18.17 -9.28
N ARG A 128 -13.85 -18.19 -10.38
CA ARG A 128 -14.92 -17.23 -10.65
C ARG A 128 -15.98 -17.30 -9.56
N ARG A 129 -16.31 -16.15 -8.97
CA ARG A 129 -17.40 -16.01 -8.00
C ARG A 129 -18.72 -15.92 -8.73
N VAL A 130 -19.63 -16.82 -8.38
CA VAL A 130 -20.96 -16.95 -8.98
C VAL A 130 -22.01 -17.02 -7.89
N TRP A 131 -23.23 -16.62 -8.22
CA TRP A 131 -24.42 -16.75 -7.40
C TRP A 131 -24.89 -18.20 -7.34
N TRP A 132 -25.10 -18.66 -6.11
CA TRP A 132 -25.68 -19.95 -5.75
C TRP A 132 -26.99 -19.73 -5.00
N HIS A 133 -27.91 -20.68 -5.08
CA HIS A 133 -29.12 -20.74 -4.25
C HIS A 133 -29.06 -21.96 -3.34
N CYS A 134 -29.55 -21.84 -2.10
CA CYS A 134 -29.53 -22.93 -1.14
C CYS A 134 -30.85 -23.69 -1.20
N SER A 135 -30.80 -24.99 -1.50
CA SER A 135 -31.99 -25.85 -1.48
C SER A 135 -32.65 -26.03 -0.10
N LYS A 136 -31.99 -25.65 0.99
CA LYS A 136 -32.48 -25.85 2.37
C LYS A 136 -33.13 -24.64 3.01
N CYS A 137 -32.67 -23.44 2.69
CA CYS A 137 -33.09 -22.20 3.36
C CYS A 137 -33.34 -21.05 2.40
N ASP A 138 -33.40 -21.35 1.10
CA ASP A 138 -33.61 -20.40 -0.01
C ASP A 138 -32.60 -19.25 -0.09
N HIS A 139 -31.55 -19.28 0.73
CA HIS A 139 -30.53 -18.26 0.75
C HIS A 139 -29.70 -18.29 -0.53
N GLU A 140 -29.58 -17.13 -1.18
CA GLU A 140 -28.67 -16.93 -2.30
C GLU A 140 -27.37 -16.26 -1.87
N TRP A 141 -26.22 -16.74 -2.37
CA TRP A 141 -24.93 -16.15 -2.02
C TRP A 141 -23.89 -16.30 -3.12
N GLN A 142 -22.87 -15.44 -3.08
CA GLN A 142 -21.74 -15.52 -3.99
C GLN A 142 -20.53 -16.23 -3.37
N THR A 143 -20.01 -17.24 -4.06
CA THR A 143 -18.71 -17.86 -3.76
C THR A 143 -18.07 -18.42 -5.04
N ALA A 144 -16.78 -18.74 -4.99
CA ALA A 144 -16.06 -19.34 -6.11
C ALA A 144 -16.60 -20.74 -6.43
N ILE A 145 -16.57 -21.12 -7.71
CA ILE A 145 -16.96 -22.48 -8.14
C ILE A 145 -16.07 -23.53 -7.50
N SER A 146 -14.75 -23.33 -7.52
CA SER A 146 -13.77 -24.22 -6.86
C SER A 146 -14.03 -24.42 -5.36
N ASN A 147 -14.52 -23.40 -4.65
CA ASN A 147 -14.86 -23.54 -3.24
C ASN A 147 -16.05 -24.49 -3.02
N ARG A 148 -16.95 -24.60 -3.99
CA ARG A 148 -18.16 -25.43 -3.90
C ARG A 148 -17.88 -26.86 -4.35
N THR A 149 -17.00 -27.03 -5.34
CA THR A 149 -16.67 -28.32 -5.96
C THR A 149 -15.48 -29.02 -5.28
N GLN A 150 -14.37 -28.32 -5.04
CA GLN A 150 -13.13 -28.89 -4.50
C GLN A 150 -13.06 -28.81 -2.98
N LEU A 151 -13.55 -27.71 -2.37
CA LEU A 151 -13.53 -27.51 -0.92
C LEU A 151 -14.84 -27.90 -0.21
N GLY A 152 -15.89 -28.26 -0.97
CA GLY A 152 -17.17 -28.68 -0.41
C GLY A 152 -17.88 -27.64 0.46
N SER A 153 -17.66 -26.34 0.21
CA SER A 153 -18.25 -25.28 1.05
C SER A 153 -19.79 -25.31 1.04
N SER A 154 -20.38 -25.25 2.23
CA SER A 154 -21.84 -25.24 2.43
C SER A 154 -22.40 -23.82 2.47
N CYS A 155 -23.73 -23.70 2.34
CA CYS A 155 -24.43 -22.43 2.48
C CYS A 155 -24.07 -21.75 3.81
N PRO A 156 -23.67 -20.47 3.80
CA PRO A 156 -23.25 -19.78 5.02
C PRO A 156 -24.39 -19.57 6.04
N ASN A 157 -25.65 -19.60 5.61
CA ASN A 157 -26.82 -19.52 6.51
C ASN A 157 -27.12 -20.88 7.16
N CYS A 158 -26.95 -21.99 6.43
CA CYS A 158 -27.14 -23.33 6.99
C CYS A 158 -25.98 -23.78 7.88
N ARG A 159 -24.76 -23.28 7.63
CA ARG A 159 -23.60 -23.63 8.43
C ARG A 159 -23.72 -22.98 9.82
N LYS A 160 -24.05 -23.80 10.83
CA LYS A 160 -24.01 -23.39 12.24
C LYS A 160 -22.62 -22.79 12.55
N SER A 161 -22.61 -21.60 13.15
CA SER A 161 -21.37 -20.99 13.62
C SER A 161 -20.90 -21.71 14.87
N PRO A 162 -19.60 -22.02 15.01
CA PRO A 162 -19.04 -22.49 16.27
C PRO A 162 -19.46 -21.56 17.41
N LEU A 163 -19.83 -22.11 18.56
CA LEU A 163 -20.17 -21.34 19.75
C LEU A 163 -18.87 -20.96 20.48
N LEU A 164 -18.80 -19.71 20.90
CA LEU A 164 -17.72 -19.16 21.72
C LEU A 164 -18.22 -19.02 23.15
N ASN A 165 -17.36 -19.40 24.09
CA ASN A 165 -17.53 -19.08 25.49
C ASN A 165 -16.60 -17.91 25.83
N LEU A 166 -17.16 -16.69 25.98
CA LEU A 166 -16.38 -15.49 26.29
C LEU A 166 -15.87 -15.47 27.74
N SER A 167 -16.50 -16.17 28.69
CA SER A 167 -16.01 -16.22 30.08
C SER A 167 -14.69 -16.98 30.18
N LYS A 168 -14.47 -17.98 29.30
CA LYS A 168 -13.15 -18.63 29.11
C LYS A 168 -12.08 -17.71 28.51
N ILE A 169 -12.47 -16.54 27.96
CA ILE A 169 -11.55 -15.54 27.39
C ILE A 169 -11.62 -14.26 28.22
N SER A 170 -11.30 -14.40 29.51
CA SER A 170 -11.54 -13.43 30.59
C SER A 170 -11.13 -11.98 30.28
N ARG A 171 -10.11 -11.76 29.45
CA ARG A 171 -9.69 -10.41 29.07
C ARG A 171 -10.70 -9.63 28.23
N TYR A 172 -11.60 -10.33 27.52
CA TYR A 172 -12.57 -9.68 26.61
C TYR A 172 -13.99 -9.62 27.16
N ILE A 173 -14.38 -10.54 28.06
CA ILE A 173 -15.75 -10.56 28.61
C ILE A 173 -16.12 -9.22 29.28
N LYS A 174 -15.13 -8.52 29.87
CA LYS A 174 -15.31 -7.19 30.46
C LYS A 174 -15.80 -6.13 29.46
N PHE A 175 -15.59 -6.33 28.16
CA PHE A 175 -16.06 -5.43 27.12
C PHE A 175 -17.43 -5.83 26.56
N PHE A 176 -18.01 -6.98 26.94
CA PHE A 176 -19.31 -7.40 26.45
C PHE A 176 -20.42 -6.53 27.06
N ASP A 177 -21.19 -5.83 26.23
CA ASP A 177 -22.25 -4.96 26.72
C ASP A 177 -23.54 -5.73 27.02
N ARG A 178 -23.69 -6.22 28.24
CA ARG A 178 -24.87 -7.00 28.68
C ARG A 178 -26.20 -6.27 28.46
N LYS A 179 -26.23 -4.94 28.63
CA LYS A 179 -27.46 -4.13 28.46
C LYS A 179 -27.87 -4.09 26.99
N ALA A 180 -26.92 -3.81 26.10
CA ALA A 180 -27.18 -3.72 24.66
C ALA A 180 -27.33 -5.10 23.97
N ASN A 181 -26.87 -6.18 24.61
CA ASN A 181 -27.01 -7.56 24.14
C ASN A 181 -28.04 -8.37 24.98
N LYS A 182 -29.13 -7.74 25.43
CA LYS A 182 -30.18 -8.43 26.19
C LYS A 182 -30.62 -9.72 25.48
N GLY A 183 -30.64 -10.84 26.20
CA GLY A 183 -31.02 -12.15 25.67
C GLY A 183 -29.91 -12.89 24.88
N ILE A 184 -28.68 -12.37 24.83
CA ILE A 184 -27.54 -13.06 24.24
C ILE A 184 -26.66 -13.61 25.37
N ASP A 185 -26.54 -14.93 25.43
CA ASP A 185 -25.62 -15.62 26.33
C ASP A 185 -24.16 -15.48 25.84
N PRO A 186 -23.27 -14.80 26.59
CA PRO A 186 -21.86 -14.66 26.22
C PRO A 186 -21.07 -15.97 26.28
N GLU A 187 -21.59 -17.01 26.93
CA GLU A 187 -20.96 -18.33 27.04
C GLU A 187 -21.32 -19.27 25.88
N LYS A 188 -22.37 -18.92 25.14
CA LYS A 188 -22.89 -19.64 23.96
C LYS A 188 -23.02 -18.68 22.78
N LEU A 189 -22.03 -17.80 22.58
CA LEU A 189 -22.07 -16.78 21.54
C LEU A 189 -21.74 -17.39 20.17
N PRO A 190 -22.62 -17.33 19.15
CA PRO A 190 -22.23 -17.76 17.80
C PRO A 190 -21.07 -16.91 17.28
N SER A 191 -19.96 -17.55 16.90
CA SER A 191 -18.70 -16.89 16.51
C SER A 191 -18.81 -15.88 15.36
N ARG A 192 -19.89 -15.92 14.57
CA ARG A 192 -20.15 -14.96 13.48
C ARG A 192 -21.18 -13.89 13.82
N LYS A 193 -21.78 -13.94 15.02
CA LYS A 193 -22.81 -12.99 15.45
C LYS A 193 -22.15 -11.68 15.89
N PRO A 194 -22.44 -10.54 15.24
CA PRO A 194 -22.00 -9.25 15.74
C PRO A 194 -22.78 -8.89 17.01
N VAL A 195 -22.04 -8.52 18.05
CA VAL A 195 -22.58 -8.10 19.36
C VAL A 195 -22.08 -6.71 19.72
N TRP A 196 -22.75 -6.08 20.66
CA TRP A 196 -22.35 -4.81 21.23
C TRP A 196 -21.24 -4.98 22.25
N TRP A 197 -20.23 -4.15 22.14
CA TRP A 197 -19.11 -4.06 23.04
C TRP A 197 -19.07 -2.66 23.65
N LYS A 198 -18.58 -2.54 24.87
CA LYS A 198 -18.34 -1.26 25.54
C LYS A 198 -17.01 -1.25 26.26
N CYS A 199 -16.42 -0.08 26.44
CA CYS A 199 -15.22 0.12 27.24
C CYS A 199 -15.48 1.20 28.28
N SER A 200 -15.06 0.98 29.53
CA SER A 200 -15.24 1.95 30.61
C SER A 200 -14.33 3.18 30.52
N ARG A 201 -13.36 3.22 29.59
CA ARG A 201 -12.42 4.34 29.44
C ARG A 201 -13.04 5.57 28.76
N GLY A 202 -14.23 5.46 28.19
CA GLY A 202 -14.92 6.59 27.59
C GLY A 202 -16.42 6.32 27.48
N PRO A 203 -17.28 7.32 27.70
CA PRO A 203 -18.73 7.14 27.67
C PRO A 203 -19.26 6.81 26.27
N ASP A 204 -18.54 7.20 25.22
CA ASP A 204 -18.86 6.91 23.82
C ASP A 204 -18.12 5.67 23.27
N HIS A 205 -17.40 4.92 24.12
CA HIS A 205 -16.66 3.73 23.68
C HIS A 205 -17.57 2.51 23.56
N GLN A 206 -18.60 2.60 22.72
CA GLN A 206 -19.51 1.51 22.41
C GLN A 206 -19.45 1.17 20.92
N TRP A 207 -19.40 -0.11 20.57
CA TRP A 207 -19.31 -0.54 19.17
C TRP A 207 -19.92 -1.91 18.90
N ARG A 208 -20.45 -2.11 17.69
CA ARG A 208 -20.98 -3.39 17.24
C ARG A 208 -20.02 -4.09 16.28
N GLN A 209 -19.62 -5.31 16.61
CA GLN A 209 -18.78 -6.15 15.73
C GLN A 209 -18.83 -7.63 16.14
N VAL A 210 -18.38 -8.49 15.24
CA VAL A 210 -18.08 -9.91 15.56
C VAL A 210 -16.85 -9.98 16.47
N PHE A 211 -16.82 -10.93 17.40
CA PHE A 211 -15.64 -11.18 18.21
C PHE A 211 -14.46 -11.57 17.31
N LYS A 212 -13.35 -10.84 17.47
CA LYS A 212 -12.07 -11.17 16.87
C LYS A 212 -11.01 -10.93 17.93
N GLU A 213 -10.35 -12.00 18.34
CA GLU A 213 -9.14 -11.93 19.14
C GLU A 213 -8.14 -10.98 18.46
N LYS A 214 -7.55 -10.07 19.25
CA LYS A 214 -6.55 -9.10 18.78
C LYS A 214 -5.44 -8.97 19.81
N ALA A 215 -4.19 -8.97 19.35
CA ALA A 215 -3.08 -8.55 20.19
C ALA A 215 -3.22 -7.05 20.58
N GLY A 216 -2.96 -6.73 21.85
CA GLY A 216 -3.00 -5.37 22.38
C GLY A 216 -4.41 -4.87 22.75
N GLU A 217 -4.63 -3.57 22.56
CA GLU A 217 -5.87 -2.89 22.99
C GLU A 217 -7.08 -3.29 22.12
N PHE A 218 -8.10 -3.88 22.77
CA PHE A 218 -9.32 -4.36 22.11
C PHE A 218 -10.29 -3.24 21.75
N CYS A 219 -10.40 -2.21 22.61
CA CYS A 219 -11.28 -1.08 22.36
C CYS A 219 -10.77 -0.24 21.16
N PRO A 220 -11.55 -0.10 20.07
CA PRO A 220 -11.11 0.57 18.86
C PRO A 220 -10.87 2.07 19.08
N PHE A 221 -11.53 2.66 20.08
CA PHE A 221 -11.36 4.05 20.48
C PHE A 221 -10.07 4.23 21.30
N CYS A 222 -9.83 3.39 22.31
CA CYS A 222 -8.58 3.44 23.10
C CYS A 222 -7.33 3.24 22.23
N ARG A 223 -7.41 2.34 21.25
CA ARG A 223 -6.33 2.14 20.27
C ARG A 223 -6.17 3.30 19.29
N GLY A 224 -7.18 4.16 19.15
CA GLY A 224 -7.18 5.31 18.23
C GLY A 224 -7.53 4.96 16.79
N SER A 225 -8.10 3.77 16.54
CA SER A 225 -8.61 3.35 15.22
C SER A 225 -9.98 3.95 14.89
N ARG A 226 -10.71 4.44 15.90
CA ARG A 226 -11.96 5.18 15.74
C ARG A 226 -11.91 6.48 16.55
N PRO A 227 -12.43 7.59 16.02
CA PRO A 227 -12.55 8.83 16.77
C PRO A 227 -13.53 8.66 17.94
N SER A 228 -13.24 9.36 19.03
CA SER A 228 -14.06 9.45 20.24
C SER A 228 -13.76 10.80 20.90
N ILE A 229 -14.67 11.27 21.74
CA ILE A 229 -14.46 12.47 22.56
C ILE A 229 -13.17 12.37 23.42
N THR A 230 -12.69 11.16 23.71
CA THR A 230 -11.48 10.95 24.52
C THR A 230 -10.19 10.85 23.71
N ASN A 231 -10.23 10.91 22.37
CA ASN A 231 -9.04 10.69 21.54
C ASN A 231 -8.97 11.54 20.26
N ASN A 232 -9.95 12.39 20.00
CA ASN A 232 -10.01 13.15 18.76
C ASN A 232 -9.08 14.39 18.77
N LEU A 233 -8.91 15.01 17.61
CA LEU A 233 -7.97 16.12 17.42
C LEU A 233 -8.40 17.38 18.21
N THR A 234 -9.67 17.51 18.62
CA THR A 234 -10.11 18.66 19.43
C THR A 234 -9.46 18.72 20.81
N LEU A 235 -8.89 17.61 21.29
CA LEU A 235 -8.07 17.57 22.50
C LEU A 235 -6.70 18.24 22.34
N MET A 236 -6.34 18.70 21.12
CA MET A 236 -5.11 19.46 20.84
C MET A 236 -5.44 20.81 20.19
N PRO A 237 -5.94 21.81 20.95
CA PRO A 237 -6.41 23.08 20.40
C PRO A 237 -5.37 23.84 19.56
N ALA A 238 -4.10 23.77 19.95
CA ALA A 238 -3.01 24.39 19.19
C ALA A 238 -2.86 23.79 17.78
N LEU A 239 -3.04 22.47 17.62
CA LEU A 239 -2.99 21.82 16.30
C LEU A 239 -4.27 22.01 15.51
N VAL A 240 -5.43 22.12 16.17
CA VAL A 240 -6.69 22.46 15.49
C VAL A 240 -6.59 23.83 14.81
N LYS A 241 -5.90 24.80 15.41
CA LYS A 241 -5.61 26.10 14.77
C LYS A 241 -4.75 25.97 13.52
N GLU A 242 -3.92 24.93 13.44
CA GLU A 242 -3.11 24.63 12.26
C GLU A 242 -3.84 23.71 11.26
N PHE A 243 -5.07 23.27 11.53
CA PHE A 243 -5.85 22.47 10.60
C PHE A 243 -6.32 23.36 9.44
N HIS A 244 -6.02 22.98 8.21
CA HIS A 244 -6.29 23.85 7.07
C HIS A 244 -7.80 24.10 6.91
N PRO A 245 -8.25 25.37 6.75
CA PRO A 245 -9.67 25.73 6.76
C PRO A 245 -10.49 25.18 5.59
N SER A 246 -9.92 25.12 4.37
CA SER A 246 -10.67 24.70 3.16
C SER A 246 -10.18 23.40 2.48
N LYS A 247 -8.88 23.06 2.54
CA LYS A 247 -8.30 21.92 1.81
C LYS A 247 -8.61 20.53 2.39
N ASN A 248 -9.24 20.45 3.56
CA ASN A 248 -9.62 19.18 4.19
C ASN A 248 -11.05 18.72 3.87
N MET A 249 -11.70 19.34 2.87
CA MET A 249 -13.04 19.01 2.41
C MET A 249 -14.04 18.91 3.59
N LYS A 250 -14.63 17.73 3.83
CA LYS A 250 -15.62 17.46 4.88
C LYS A 250 -15.01 16.94 6.20
N MET A 251 -13.68 16.84 6.31
CA MET A 251 -13.05 16.31 7.53
C MET A 251 -13.08 17.35 8.65
N LYS A 252 -13.64 16.97 9.80
CA LYS A 252 -13.68 17.82 11.00
C LYS A 252 -12.75 17.27 12.07
N PRO A 253 -12.02 18.13 12.83
CA PRO A 253 -11.12 17.68 13.89
C PRO A 253 -11.75 16.71 14.91
N LYS A 254 -13.03 16.91 15.26
CA LYS A 254 -13.75 16.04 16.21
C LYS A 254 -13.97 14.61 15.70
N ASP A 255 -13.94 14.42 14.38
CA ASP A 255 -14.17 13.13 13.71
C ASP A 255 -12.85 12.43 13.34
N ILE A 256 -11.72 12.95 13.84
CA ILE A 256 -10.38 12.45 13.55
C ILE A 256 -9.67 12.09 14.85
N SER A 257 -9.33 10.81 15.02
CA SER A 257 -8.45 10.35 16.12
C SER A 257 -7.04 10.94 15.99
N MET A 258 -6.45 11.36 17.10
CA MET A 258 -5.05 11.81 17.17
C MET A 258 -4.05 10.74 16.76
N ARG A 259 -4.41 9.44 16.78
CA ARG A 259 -3.51 8.35 16.31
C ARG A 259 -3.75 7.96 14.85
N SER A 260 -4.54 8.74 14.13
CA SER A 260 -4.89 8.45 12.74
C SER A 260 -3.69 8.55 11.80
N PHE A 261 -3.56 7.59 10.88
CA PHE A 261 -2.61 7.66 9.77
C PHE A 261 -3.16 8.45 8.57
N LYS A 262 -4.35 9.05 8.67
CA LYS A 262 -4.89 9.93 7.62
C LYS A 262 -3.97 11.12 7.40
N THR A 263 -3.74 11.42 6.13
CA THR A 263 -3.08 12.65 5.68
C THR A 263 -4.10 13.77 5.61
N VAL A 264 -3.76 14.93 6.16
CA VAL A 264 -4.56 16.15 6.09
C VAL A 264 -3.68 17.34 5.72
N TRP A 265 -4.30 18.39 5.21
CA TRP A 265 -3.67 19.69 5.00
C TRP A 265 -3.55 20.45 6.32
N TRP A 266 -2.36 20.99 6.56
CA TRP A 266 -2.03 21.88 7.66
C TRP A 266 -1.72 23.28 7.12
N LYS A 267 -1.96 24.29 7.94
CA LYS A 267 -1.61 25.69 7.71
C LYS A 267 -1.00 26.29 8.96
N CYS A 268 0.26 26.70 8.90
CA CYS A 268 0.93 27.37 10.02
C CYS A 268 0.68 28.88 9.92
N PRO A 269 0.32 29.58 11.01
CA PRO A 269 0.10 31.02 10.97
C PRO A 269 1.38 31.86 10.84
N LYS A 270 2.56 31.23 10.87
CA LYS A 270 3.87 31.92 10.81
C LYS A 270 4.28 32.37 9.40
N GLY A 271 3.57 31.93 8.37
CA GLY A 271 3.83 32.36 7.00
C GLY A 271 2.62 32.13 6.10
N PRO A 272 2.38 33.01 5.12
CA PRO A 272 1.20 32.92 4.26
C PRO A 272 1.21 31.67 3.37
N ASP A 273 2.39 31.15 3.04
CA ASP A 273 2.66 29.98 2.21
C ASP A 273 2.97 28.71 3.02
N HIS A 274 2.81 28.74 4.36
CA HIS A 274 3.09 27.59 5.22
C HIS A 274 1.94 26.59 5.20
N GLU A 275 1.69 25.99 4.05
CA GLU A 275 0.66 24.98 3.85
C GLU A 275 1.29 23.66 3.38
N TRP A 276 0.88 22.55 3.99
CA TRP A 276 1.44 21.24 3.62
C TRP A 276 0.53 20.08 4.01
N GLU A 277 0.70 18.96 3.31
CA GLU A 277 0.13 17.69 3.69
C GLU A 277 1.02 16.95 4.69
N GLY A 278 0.41 16.38 5.74
CA GLY A 278 1.11 15.54 6.71
C GLY A 278 0.15 14.61 7.43
N ARG A 279 0.66 13.49 7.93
CA ARG A 279 -0.18 12.54 8.69
C ARG A 279 -0.53 13.12 10.05
N ILE A 280 -1.76 12.87 10.51
CA ILE A 280 -2.21 13.28 11.85
C ILE A 280 -1.26 12.74 12.92
N TYR A 281 -0.96 11.44 12.88
CA TYR A 281 -0.06 10.75 13.83
C TYR A 281 1.32 11.42 13.96
N GLU A 282 1.94 11.82 12.84
CA GLU A 282 3.26 12.47 12.86
C GLU A 282 3.19 13.83 13.59
N ARG A 283 2.07 14.54 13.44
CA ARG A 283 1.86 15.87 14.02
C ARG A 283 1.53 15.81 15.50
N THR A 284 0.71 14.85 15.91
CA THR A 284 0.20 14.72 17.29
C THR A 284 1.12 13.88 18.18
N TYR A 285 1.67 12.77 17.66
CA TYR A 285 2.39 11.78 18.46
C TYR A 285 3.91 11.89 18.30
N GLU A 286 4.40 12.11 17.08
CA GLU A 286 5.84 12.27 16.84
C GLU A 286 6.33 13.71 17.04
N GLY A 287 5.41 14.68 17.08
CA GLY A 287 5.72 16.10 17.29
C GLY A 287 6.31 16.78 16.06
N ALA A 288 6.00 16.32 14.86
CA ALA A 288 6.41 16.98 13.62
C ALA A 288 5.83 18.42 13.57
N GLY A 289 6.70 19.42 13.49
CA GLY A 289 6.30 20.82 13.32
C GLY A 289 6.11 21.25 11.86
N CYS A 290 5.85 22.54 11.66
CA CYS A 290 5.83 23.17 10.33
C CYS A 290 7.16 22.95 9.58
N PRO A 291 7.17 22.35 8.37
CA PRO A 291 8.39 22.07 7.62
C PRO A 291 9.09 23.35 7.13
N PHE A 292 8.34 24.43 6.94
CA PHE A 292 8.87 25.74 6.55
C PHE A 292 9.58 26.42 7.72
N CYS A 293 8.96 26.48 8.91
CA CYS A 293 9.60 27.03 10.11
C CYS A 293 10.86 26.27 10.53
N ARG A 294 10.94 24.98 10.19
CA ARG A 294 12.10 24.12 10.46
C ARG A 294 13.15 24.13 9.35
N ASN A 295 12.97 24.94 8.30
CA ASN A 295 13.89 25.04 7.17
C ASN A 295 14.04 23.73 6.36
N HIS A 296 13.03 22.84 6.42
CA HIS A 296 12.98 21.62 5.61
C HIS A 296 12.31 21.86 4.24
N ARG A 297 11.58 22.97 4.09
CA ARG A 297 10.98 23.42 2.82
C ARG A 297 11.17 24.92 2.66
N LEU A 298 11.33 25.37 1.42
CA LEU A 298 11.43 26.78 1.06
C LEU A 298 10.11 27.50 1.27
N SER A 299 10.18 28.71 1.79
CA SER A 299 9.07 29.65 1.96
C SER A 299 9.57 31.08 1.81
N VAL A 300 8.67 32.00 1.49
CA VAL A 300 8.92 33.44 1.51
C VAL A 300 9.44 33.96 2.86
N THR A 301 9.26 33.20 3.94
CA THR A 301 9.73 33.56 5.29
C THR A 301 11.13 33.04 5.62
N ASN A 302 11.70 32.12 4.82
CA ASN A 302 12.95 31.44 5.17
C ASN A 302 14.01 31.35 4.06
N SER A 303 13.77 32.03 2.92
CA SER A 303 14.75 32.12 1.85
C SER A 303 16.01 32.86 2.29
N LEU A 304 17.13 32.62 1.60
CA LEU A 304 18.39 33.32 1.83
C LEU A 304 18.19 34.84 1.70
N ALA A 305 17.50 35.29 0.65
CA ALA A 305 17.16 36.69 0.43
C ALA A 305 16.34 37.31 1.58
N LYS A 306 15.44 36.54 2.20
CA LYS A 306 14.61 37.03 3.30
C LYS A 306 15.38 37.12 4.61
N LEU A 307 16.15 36.09 4.95
CA LEU A 307 16.79 35.99 6.26
C LEU A 307 18.16 36.66 6.30
N ALA A 308 18.94 36.61 5.22
CA ALA A 308 20.29 37.18 5.18
C ALA A 308 20.51 38.00 3.90
N PRO A 309 19.89 39.19 3.79
CA PRO A 309 19.95 40.03 2.58
C PRO A 309 21.38 40.46 2.22
N ASP A 310 22.25 40.70 3.19
CA ASP A 310 23.66 41.06 2.92
C ASP A 310 24.41 39.91 2.25
N ILE A 311 24.16 38.67 2.68
CA ILE A 311 24.77 37.47 2.08
C ILE A 311 24.13 37.17 0.72
N ALA A 312 22.84 37.47 0.55
CA ALA A 312 22.16 37.32 -0.74
C ALA A 312 22.75 38.24 -1.82
N LYS A 313 23.29 39.41 -1.46
CA LYS A 313 24.02 40.29 -2.40
C LYS A 313 25.34 39.67 -2.88
N GLU A 314 25.94 38.81 -2.07
CA GLU A 314 27.13 38.04 -2.47
C GLU A 314 26.76 36.79 -3.27
N TRP A 315 25.49 36.51 -3.56
CA TRP A 315 25.13 35.35 -4.38
C TRP A 315 25.69 35.52 -5.79
N HIS A 316 26.45 34.54 -6.28
CA HIS A 316 27.13 34.70 -7.55
C HIS A 316 26.12 34.85 -8.71
N PRO A 317 26.29 35.84 -9.60
CA PRO A 317 25.30 36.18 -10.63
C PRO A 317 25.10 35.09 -11.70
N THR A 318 26.15 34.35 -12.06
CA THR A 318 26.09 33.33 -13.14
C THR A 318 26.34 31.88 -12.69
N LYS A 319 27.24 31.63 -11.72
CA LYS A 319 27.66 30.26 -11.30
C LYS A 319 26.57 29.43 -10.60
N ASN A 320 25.47 30.02 -10.16
CA ASN A 320 24.34 29.29 -9.56
C ASN A 320 23.23 28.92 -10.56
N GLY A 321 23.47 29.12 -11.86
CA GLY A 321 22.48 28.90 -12.91
C GLY A 321 21.24 29.75 -12.70
N LYS A 322 20.05 29.14 -12.77
CA LYS A 322 18.75 29.82 -12.59
C LYS A 322 18.34 30.02 -11.13
N VAL A 323 19.08 29.49 -10.17
CA VAL A 323 18.73 29.55 -8.74
C VAL A 323 19.10 30.91 -8.18
N THR A 324 18.11 31.67 -7.72
CA THR A 324 18.34 32.95 -7.04
C THR A 324 18.37 32.78 -5.53
N ALA A 325 18.82 33.80 -4.80
CA ALA A 325 18.76 33.82 -3.34
C ALA A 325 17.32 33.75 -2.78
N LYS A 326 16.28 33.97 -3.61
CA LYS A 326 14.88 33.75 -3.22
C LYS A 326 14.47 32.28 -3.28
N ASP A 327 15.19 31.47 -4.05
CA ASP A 327 14.86 30.07 -4.39
C ASP A 327 15.60 29.04 -3.52
N ILE A 328 16.30 29.50 -2.49
CA ILE A 328 17.09 28.65 -1.60
C ILE A 328 16.85 28.97 -0.13
N VAL A 329 16.70 27.92 0.69
CA VAL A 329 16.52 28.06 2.14
C VAL A 329 17.81 28.55 2.78
N ALA A 330 17.74 29.58 3.62
CA ALA A 330 18.90 30.21 4.23
C ALA A 330 19.81 29.21 4.99
N PHE A 331 19.20 28.27 5.73
CA PHE A 331 19.94 27.30 6.55
C PHE A 331 20.14 25.94 5.87
N THR A 332 20.16 25.89 4.55
CA THR A 332 20.42 24.64 3.81
C THR A 332 21.89 24.20 3.90
N THR A 333 22.11 22.89 3.84
CA THR A 333 23.43 22.28 3.66
C THR A 333 23.86 22.25 2.18
N ARG A 334 22.95 22.57 1.25
CA ARG A 334 23.30 22.67 -0.18
C ARG A 334 24.36 23.77 -0.39
N PRO A 335 25.36 23.51 -1.24
CA PRO A 335 26.33 24.52 -1.59
C PRO A 335 25.72 25.60 -2.49
N GLY A 336 26.34 26.77 -2.48
CA GLY A 336 26.08 27.87 -3.40
C GLY A 336 27.38 28.63 -3.67
N TRP A 337 27.49 29.18 -4.87
CA TRP A 337 28.58 30.05 -5.27
C TRP A 337 28.32 31.47 -4.80
N PHE A 338 29.33 32.09 -4.21
CA PHE A 338 29.31 33.47 -3.75
C PHE A 338 30.39 34.28 -4.44
N LEU A 339 30.14 35.56 -4.69
CA LEU A 339 31.09 36.56 -5.16
C LEU A 339 31.27 37.60 -4.04
N CYS A 340 32.45 37.66 -3.43
CA CYS A 340 32.69 38.63 -2.37
C CYS A 340 32.91 40.05 -2.92
N PRO A 341 32.81 41.11 -2.09
CA PRO A 341 33.05 42.48 -2.52
C PRO A 341 34.45 42.74 -3.13
N ASN A 342 35.43 41.88 -2.84
CA ASN A 342 36.78 41.98 -3.40
C ASN A 342 36.94 41.25 -4.74
N GLY A 343 35.86 40.72 -5.32
CA GLY A 343 35.88 40.06 -6.63
C GLY A 343 36.20 38.56 -6.61
N HIS A 344 36.59 37.99 -5.47
CA HIS A 344 36.81 36.55 -5.37
C HIS A 344 35.50 35.77 -5.34
N ASP A 345 35.44 34.68 -6.11
CA ASP A 345 34.33 33.74 -6.08
C ASP A 345 34.66 32.45 -5.33
N TYR A 346 33.68 31.88 -4.63
CA TYR A 346 33.89 30.70 -3.80
C TYR A 346 32.59 29.93 -3.55
N GLU A 347 32.68 28.60 -3.49
CA GLU A 347 31.55 27.73 -3.18
C GLU A 347 31.54 27.31 -1.70
N LYS A 348 30.36 27.42 -1.05
CA LYS A 348 30.16 26.91 0.32
C LYS A 348 28.71 26.49 0.59
N PRO A 349 28.47 25.56 1.54
CA PRO A 349 27.14 25.37 2.12
C PRO A 349 26.56 26.68 2.66
N VAL A 350 25.35 27.04 2.22
CA VAL A 350 24.74 28.35 2.55
C VAL A 350 24.66 28.58 4.06
N HIS A 351 24.26 27.55 4.84
CA HIS A 351 24.17 27.69 6.30
C HIS A 351 25.50 28.05 6.97
N LEU A 352 26.65 27.61 6.42
CA LEU A 352 27.97 27.96 6.96
C LEU A 352 28.31 29.42 6.69
N ARG A 353 27.94 29.92 5.51
CA ARG A 353 28.11 31.34 5.15
C ARG A 353 27.30 32.26 6.07
N ILE A 354 26.12 31.83 6.51
CA ILE A 354 25.24 32.60 7.42
C ILE A 354 25.68 32.49 8.88
N ARG A 355 25.87 31.27 9.41
CA ARG A 355 25.98 31.03 10.85
C ARG A 355 27.36 31.38 11.41
N PHE A 356 28.41 31.12 10.64
CA PHE A 356 29.79 31.22 11.12
C PHE A 356 30.56 32.37 10.49
N GLY A 357 29.91 33.15 9.61
CA GLY A 357 30.57 34.25 8.88
C GLY A 357 31.82 33.79 8.12
N LEU A 358 31.89 32.50 7.77
CA LEU A 358 32.96 31.90 6.98
C LEU A 358 32.77 32.37 5.54
N GLY A 359 33.30 33.57 5.26
CA GLY A 359 33.26 34.22 3.96
C GLY A 359 34.33 33.67 3.01
N CYS A 360 34.80 34.55 2.13
CA CYS A 360 35.82 34.23 1.13
C CYS A 360 37.11 33.65 1.77
N PRO A 361 37.57 32.45 1.33
CA PRO A 361 38.84 31.86 1.76
C PRO A 361 40.05 32.75 1.42
N GLU A 362 40.10 33.29 0.20
CA GLU A 362 41.20 34.13 -0.26
C GLU A 362 41.32 35.40 0.59
N CYS A 363 40.21 36.10 0.87
CA CYS A 363 40.24 37.26 1.77
C CYS A 363 40.73 36.90 3.19
N LYS A 364 40.47 35.68 3.65
CA LYS A 364 40.95 35.22 4.96
C LYS A 364 42.46 34.99 4.94
N GLU A 365 43.00 34.43 3.86
CA GLU A 365 44.43 34.19 3.67
C GLU A 365 45.20 35.50 3.49
N SER A 366 44.65 36.46 2.73
CA SER A 366 45.25 37.77 2.50
C SER A 366 45.09 38.77 3.67
N GLY A 367 44.60 38.33 4.84
CA GLY A 367 44.44 39.20 6.02
C GLY A 367 43.40 40.33 5.87
N ILE A 368 42.54 40.30 4.85
CA ILE A 368 41.56 41.34 4.59
C ILE A 368 40.46 41.28 5.65
N LYS A 369 40.23 42.40 6.36
CA LYS A 369 39.19 42.49 7.39
C LYS A 369 37.81 42.22 6.78
N ARG A 370 37.09 41.25 7.35
CA ARG A 370 35.74 40.88 6.90
C ARG A 370 34.76 42.01 7.17
N VAL A 371 33.88 42.29 6.19
CA VAL A 371 32.68 43.10 6.42
C VAL A 371 31.82 42.40 7.47
N LYS A 372 31.53 43.09 8.57
CA LYS A 372 30.67 42.56 9.65
C LYS A 372 29.24 42.40 9.11
N THR A 373 28.91 41.20 8.66
CA THR A 373 27.51 40.84 8.39
C THR A 373 26.78 40.67 9.72
N LYS A 374 25.55 41.18 9.85
CA LYS A 374 24.71 40.93 11.02
C LYS A 374 24.49 39.42 11.13
N THR A 375 25.25 38.76 11.99
CA THR A 375 25.07 37.33 12.24
C THR A 375 23.68 37.18 12.85
N LEU A 376 22.81 36.41 12.21
CA LEU A 376 21.57 35.97 12.85
C LEU A 376 21.98 35.12 14.05
N LYS A 377 22.10 35.73 15.23
CA LYS A 377 22.17 34.98 16.48
C LYS A 377 20.96 34.06 16.47
N THR A 378 21.20 32.77 16.69
CA THR A 378 20.21 31.69 16.64
C THR A 378 19.22 31.74 17.82
N SER A 379 18.87 32.93 18.32
CA SER A 379 18.18 33.13 19.60
C SER A 379 16.67 32.89 19.58
N LYS A 380 16.06 32.40 18.50
CA LYS A 380 14.63 31.98 18.53
C LYS A 380 14.27 30.67 17.81
N LEU A 381 15.24 29.91 17.28
CA LEU A 381 14.95 28.60 16.64
C LEU A 381 15.34 27.38 17.48
N ALA A 382 16.02 27.56 18.62
CA ALA A 382 16.52 26.46 19.45
C ALA A 382 15.53 25.95 20.52
N GLN A 383 14.39 26.59 20.75
CA GLN A 383 13.42 26.19 21.80
C GLN A 383 12.61 24.91 21.50
N HIS A 384 12.97 24.11 20.50
CA HIS A 384 12.32 22.81 20.24
C HIS A 384 13.25 21.60 20.33
N LYS A 385 14.47 21.76 20.86
CA LYS A 385 15.35 20.63 21.19
C LYS A 385 15.34 20.16 22.65
N GLU A 386 14.51 20.71 23.53
CA GLU A 386 14.45 20.30 24.96
C GLU A 386 13.08 19.80 25.46
N LYS A 387 12.28 19.16 24.60
CA LYS A 387 11.13 18.34 25.07
C LYS A 387 11.22 16.86 24.67
N LYS A 388 12.45 16.32 24.58
CA LYS A 388 12.69 14.87 24.46
C LYS A 388 13.28 14.21 25.71
N VAL A 389 13.25 14.85 26.87
CA VAL A 389 13.71 14.24 28.14
C VAL A 389 12.67 14.26 29.29
N ALA A 390 11.48 14.87 29.12
CA ALA A 390 10.48 14.94 30.20
C ALA A 390 9.23 14.06 30.02
N LYS A 391 9.28 13.00 29.20
CA LYS A 391 8.22 11.97 29.16
C LYS A 391 8.72 10.57 28.82
N ALA A 392 9.90 10.22 29.31
CA ALA A 392 10.09 8.88 29.83
C ALA A 392 9.64 8.93 31.29
N LYS A 393 8.84 7.94 31.73
CA LYS A 393 8.39 7.74 33.12
C LYS A 393 7.38 8.78 33.66
N LYS A 394 6.10 8.57 33.36
CA LYS A 394 5.00 8.78 34.34
C LYS A 394 3.74 8.05 33.84
N LYS A 395 3.59 6.84 34.39
CA LYS A 395 2.40 5.98 34.56
C LYS A 395 1.55 5.65 33.34
#